data_AF-A0A3D4ZVG6-F1
#
_entry.id   AF-A0A3D4ZVG6-F1
#
_cell.length_a   1.000
_cell.length_b   1.000
_cell.length_c   1.000
_cell.angle_alpha   90.00
_cell.angle_beta   90.00
_cell.angle_gamma   90.00
#
_symmetry.space_group_name_H-M   'P 1'
#
loop_
_entity.id
_entity.type
_entity.pdbx_description
1 polymer ?
#
loop_
_entity_poly.entity_id
_entity_poly.type
_entity_poly.pdbx_seq_one_letter_code
_entity_poly.pdbx_strand_id
1 'polypeptide(L)'
;MGSLWRVKFTESTPVPSPAALLRAQAEYLGERTGGVVTATVTSRTVRSSAQMVHTFRLVVPDLDDYSYSLLQLVSGPAPYPITIRWGDEELAAPDQDALVDGLRMVFNSPRTTEIITNLMQMAEDTETPDA
;
A
#
# COMPACT_ATOMS: atom_id res chain seq x y z
N MET A 1 0.94 11.99 -43.83
CA MET A 1 2.05 12.19 -42.88
C MET A 1 2.14 10.95 -42.01
N GLY A 2 3.27 10.24 -42.05
CA GLY A 2 3.48 9.03 -41.23
C GLY A 2 3.84 9.36 -39.79
N SER A 3 3.64 8.41 -38.88
CA SER A 3 4.00 8.55 -37.46
C SER A 3 5.50 8.80 -37.28
N LEU A 4 5.84 9.80 -36.46
CA LEU A 4 7.22 10.18 -36.11
C LEU A 4 7.78 9.36 -34.93
N TRP A 5 6.97 8.47 -34.36
CA TRP A 5 7.33 7.70 -33.16
C TRP A 5 8.05 6.41 -33.55
N ARG A 6 9.30 6.26 -33.09
CA ARG A 6 10.10 5.03 -33.29
C ARG A 6 9.89 3.97 -32.21
N VAL A 7 9.08 4.27 -31.18
CA VAL A 7 8.83 3.32 -30.10
C VAL A 7 7.85 2.25 -30.56
N LYS A 8 8.19 1.00 -30.29
CA LYS A 8 7.28 -0.13 -30.48
C LYS A 8 6.40 -0.21 -29.25
N PHE A 9 5.11 0.08 -29.41
CA PHE A 9 4.12 -0.18 -28.37
C PHE A 9 3.91 -1.69 -28.33
N THR A 10 4.55 -2.37 -27.39
CA THR A 10 4.36 -3.81 -27.20
C THR A 10 3.21 -4.04 -26.25
N GLU A 11 2.36 -5.03 -26.52
CA GLU A 11 1.43 -5.57 -25.53
C GLU A 11 2.27 -6.24 -24.43
N SER A 12 2.52 -5.53 -23.33
CA SER A 12 3.20 -6.11 -22.17
C SER A 12 2.29 -7.14 -21.50
N THR A 13 2.83 -8.32 -21.21
CA THR A 13 2.24 -9.30 -20.30
C THR A 13 1.81 -8.61 -19.00
N PRO A 14 0.65 -8.96 -18.41
CA PRO A 14 0.10 -8.29 -17.24
C PRO A 14 0.91 -8.65 -16.00
N VAL A 15 2.07 -8.03 -15.84
CA VAL A 15 2.78 -7.99 -14.57
C VAL A 15 1.94 -7.12 -13.62
N PRO A 16 1.51 -7.63 -12.45
CA PRO A 16 0.66 -6.87 -11.56
C PRO A 16 1.39 -5.61 -11.11
N SER A 17 0.78 -4.44 -11.36
CA SER A 17 1.36 -3.17 -10.93
C SER A 17 1.55 -3.13 -9.40
N PRO A 18 2.50 -2.36 -8.87
CA PRO A 18 2.70 -2.21 -7.43
C PRO A 18 1.41 -1.80 -6.69
N ALA A 19 0.61 -0.93 -7.31
CA ALA A 19 -0.70 -0.54 -6.79
C ALA A 19 -1.69 -1.71 -6.73
N ALA A 20 -1.67 -2.62 -7.72
CA ALA A 20 -2.53 -3.81 -7.72
C ALA A 20 -2.13 -4.79 -6.62
N LEU A 21 -0.82 -5.01 -6.40
CA LEU A 21 -0.33 -5.81 -5.29
C LEU A 21 -0.79 -5.27 -3.94
N LEU A 22 -0.64 -3.95 -3.72
CA LEU A 22 -1.11 -3.31 -2.50
C LEU A 22 -2.62 -3.45 -2.31
N ARG A 23 -3.42 -3.30 -3.37
CA ARG A 23 -4.89 -3.45 -3.28
C ARG A 23 -5.30 -4.86 -2.90
N ALA A 24 -4.66 -5.88 -3.48
CA ALA A 24 -4.92 -7.26 -3.11
C ALA A 24 -4.59 -7.54 -1.64
N GLN A 25 -3.52 -6.95 -1.11
CA GLN A 25 -3.20 -7.07 0.33
C GLN A 25 -4.19 -6.28 1.21
N ALA A 26 -4.71 -5.17 0.73
CA ALA A 26 -5.71 -4.40 1.45
C ALA A 26 -7.04 -5.15 1.59
N GLU A 27 -7.48 -5.81 0.52
CA GLU A 27 -8.66 -6.68 0.51
C GLU A 27 -8.46 -7.88 1.45
N TYR A 28 -7.31 -8.56 1.33
CA TYR A 28 -6.97 -9.68 2.21
C TYR A 28 -6.97 -9.30 3.70
N LEU A 29 -6.49 -8.10 4.05
CA LEU A 29 -6.52 -7.62 5.42
C LEU A 29 -7.96 -7.46 5.93
N GLY A 30 -8.84 -6.83 5.15
CA GLY A 30 -10.24 -6.63 5.53
C GLY A 30 -11.00 -7.95 5.70
N GLU A 31 -10.75 -8.92 4.83
CA GLU A 31 -11.32 -10.27 4.98
C GLU A 31 -10.84 -10.96 6.27
N ARG A 32 -9.56 -10.80 6.62
CA ARG A 32 -8.95 -11.44 7.79
C ARG A 32 -9.39 -10.84 9.12
N THR A 33 -9.69 -9.55 9.13
CA THR A 33 -10.13 -8.82 10.34
C THR A 33 -11.65 -8.75 10.46
N GLY A 34 -12.40 -9.38 9.55
CA GLY A 34 -13.86 -9.34 9.53
C GLY A 34 -14.41 -7.93 9.29
N GLY A 35 -13.61 -7.02 8.72
CA GLY A 35 -14.00 -5.63 8.47
C GLY A 35 -13.68 -4.64 9.59
N VAL A 36 -13.22 -5.08 10.76
CA VAL A 36 -12.84 -4.20 11.88
C VAL A 36 -11.70 -3.25 11.50
N VAL A 37 -10.67 -3.80 10.84
CA VAL A 37 -9.58 -3.02 10.26
C VAL A 37 -9.51 -3.31 8.78
N THR A 38 -9.87 -2.33 7.98
CA THR A 38 -9.75 -2.39 6.52
C THR A 38 -8.50 -1.64 6.06
N ALA A 39 -8.18 -1.74 4.77
CA ALA A 39 -7.11 -0.93 4.19
C ALA A 39 -7.53 -0.32 2.86
N THR A 40 -6.95 0.83 2.55
CA THR A 40 -7.17 1.56 1.31
C THR A 40 -5.84 1.95 0.69
N VAL A 41 -5.79 1.94 -0.64
CA VAL A 41 -4.59 2.30 -1.41
C VAL A 41 -4.88 3.55 -2.24
N THR A 42 -4.22 4.63 -1.87
CA THR A 42 -4.32 5.91 -2.60
C THR A 42 -3.08 6.11 -3.45
N SER A 43 -3.27 6.55 -4.69
CA SER A 43 -2.18 6.79 -5.63
C SER A 43 -2.15 8.26 -6.00
N ARG A 44 -1.00 8.90 -5.89
CA ARG A 44 -0.81 10.30 -6.29
C ARG A 44 0.44 10.43 -7.17
N THR A 45 0.34 11.27 -8.19
CA THR A 45 1.48 11.68 -9.02
C THR A 45 2.03 13.00 -8.50
N VAL A 46 3.31 13.03 -8.19
CA VAL A 46 4.03 14.23 -7.80
C VAL A 46 4.54 14.90 -9.08
N ARG A 47 3.82 15.92 -9.54
CA ARG A 47 4.09 16.59 -10.82
C ARG A 47 5.51 17.18 -10.90
N SER A 48 6.05 17.65 -9.79
CA SER A 48 7.37 18.30 -9.74
C SER A 48 8.55 17.33 -9.91
N SER A 49 8.37 16.03 -9.62
CA SER A 49 9.46 15.03 -9.65
C SER A 49 9.16 13.84 -10.57
N ALA A 50 8.03 13.85 -11.29
CA ALA A 50 7.55 12.72 -12.09
C ALA A 50 7.50 11.40 -11.30
N GLN A 51 7.26 11.48 -9.98
CA GLN A 51 7.16 10.34 -9.10
C GLN A 51 5.71 9.92 -8.91
N MET A 52 5.48 8.62 -8.81
CA MET A 52 4.22 8.04 -8.39
C MET A 52 4.36 7.57 -6.95
N VAL A 53 3.44 7.99 -6.10
CA VAL A 53 3.40 7.62 -4.69
C VAL A 53 2.12 6.86 -4.42
N HIS A 54 2.24 5.59 -4.03
CA HIS A 54 1.13 4.76 -3.57
C HIS A 54 1.19 4.67 -2.05
N THR A 55 0.16 5.16 -1.36
CA THR A 55 0.07 5.10 0.10
C THR A 55 -0.91 4.00 0.50
N PHE A 56 -0.45 3.08 1.34
CA PHE A 56 -1.27 2.05 1.97
C PHE A 56 -1.71 2.54 3.35
N ARG A 57 -3.01 2.66 3.55
CA ARG A 57 -3.62 3.24 4.73
C ARG A 57 -4.55 2.22 5.38
N LEU A 58 -4.35 1.96 6.67
CA LEU A 58 -5.31 1.23 7.50
C LEU A 58 -6.48 2.17 7.82
N VAL A 59 -7.69 1.66 7.81
CA VAL A 59 -8.92 2.38 8.13
C VAL A 59 -9.73 1.56 9.11
N VAL A 60 -10.15 2.19 10.20
CA VAL A 60 -11.00 1.58 11.24
C VAL A 60 -12.36 2.28 11.16
N PRO A 61 -13.38 1.66 10.53
CA PRO A 61 -14.68 2.29 10.32
C PRO A 61 -15.36 2.68 11.64
N ASP A 62 -15.26 1.81 12.65
CA ASP A 62 -15.94 1.98 13.95
C ASP A 62 -15.31 3.08 14.82
N LEU A 63 -14.12 3.57 14.45
CA LEU A 63 -13.41 4.66 15.13
C LEU A 63 -13.51 5.96 14.33
N ASP A 64 -14.73 6.36 13.93
CA ASP A 64 -14.98 7.57 13.11
C ASP A 64 -14.12 7.62 11.84
N ASP A 65 -14.01 6.50 11.12
CA ASP A 65 -13.13 6.35 9.95
C ASP A 65 -11.65 6.72 10.23
N TYR A 66 -11.18 6.49 11.46
CA TYR A 66 -9.79 6.71 11.82
C TYR A 66 -8.88 6.00 10.84
N SER A 67 -7.85 6.70 10.38
CA SER A 67 -7.00 6.17 9.34
C SER A 67 -5.51 6.43 9.56
N TYR A 68 -4.74 5.36 9.42
CA TYR A 68 -3.32 5.31 9.70
C TYR A 68 -2.52 4.96 8.44
N SER A 69 -1.54 5.77 8.07
CA SER A 69 -0.70 5.49 6.91
C SER A 69 0.42 4.53 7.30
N LEU A 70 0.31 3.27 6.87
CA LEU A 70 1.26 2.22 7.24
C LEU A 70 2.55 2.34 6.45
N LEU A 71 2.45 2.40 5.11
CA LEU A 71 3.61 2.47 4.22
C LEU A 71 3.31 3.27 2.95
N GLN A 72 4.38 3.69 2.27
CA GLN A 72 4.30 4.32 0.96
C GLN A 72 5.25 3.65 -0.02
N LEU A 73 4.79 3.37 -1.24
CA LEU A 73 5.66 3.02 -2.37
C LEU A 73 5.90 4.27 -3.19
N VAL A 74 7.16 4.60 -3.42
CA VAL A 74 7.57 5.71 -4.28
C VAL A 74 8.28 5.13 -5.49
N SER A 75 7.73 5.36 -6.68
CA SER A 75 8.36 4.98 -7.94
C SER A 75 8.57 6.19 -8.84
N GLY A 76 9.53 6.08 -9.75
CA GLY A 76 9.73 7.06 -10.82
C GLY A 76 8.76 6.83 -12.00
N PRO A 77 9.07 7.40 -13.17
CA PRO A 77 8.32 7.13 -14.40
C PRO A 77 8.51 5.69 -14.92
N ALA A 78 9.55 4.99 -14.44
CA ALA A 78 9.77 3.57 -14.69
C ALA A 78 9.08 2.72 -13.60
N PRO A 79 8.65 1.48 -13.91
CA PRO A 79 8.00 0.60 -12.93
C PRO A 79 8.92 0.20 -11.77
N TYR A 80 10.22 0.17 -12.01
CA TYR A 80 11.28 -0.09 -11.02
C TYR A 80 12.47 0.85 -11.26
N PRO A 81 13.30 1.13 -10.25
CA PRO A 81 13.19 0.69 -8.85
C PRO A 81 12.06 1.40 -8.09
N ILE A 82 11.59 0.76 -7.02
CA ILE A 82 10.58 1.30 -6.10
C ILE A 82 11.22 1.46 -4.72
N THR A 83 10.93 2.56 -4.05
CA THR A 83 11.30 2.78 -2.65
C THR A 83 10.09 2.54 -1.77
N ILE A 84 10.20 1.59 -0.84
CA ILE A 84 9.21 1.34 0.21
C ILE A 84 9.59 2.22 1.39
N ARG A 85 8.72 3.16 1.77
CA ARG A 85 8.85 3.99 2.96
C ARG A 85 7.95 3.44 4.05
N TRP A 86 8.52 3.13 5.19
CA TRP A 86 7.81 2.57 6.34
C TRP A 86 8.32 3.20 7.63
N GLY A 87 7.51 4.07 8.23
CA GLY A 87 7.96 4.91 9.34
C GLY A 87 9.16 5.78 8.92
N ASP A 88 10.28 5.62 9.63
CA ASP A 88 11.56 6.31 9.36
C ASP A 88 12.51 5.48 8.50
N GLU A 89 12.10 4.28 8.06
CA GLU A 89 12.91 3.37 7.25
C GLU A 89 12.54 3.46 5.77
N GLU A 90 13.56 3.34 4.91
CA GLU A 90 13.40 3.26 3.46
C GLU A 90 14.08 1.98 2.93
N LEU A 91 13.34 1.19 2.16
CA LEU A 91 13.83 -0.04 1.54
C LEU A 91 13.79 0.11 0.03
N ALA A 92 14.89 -0.20 -0.65
CA ALA A 92 14.96 -0.19 -2.10
C ALA A 92 14.55 -1.56 -2.67
N ALA A 93 13.56 -1.57 -3.55
CA ALA A 93 13.12 -2.72 -4.31
C ALA A 93 13.50 -2.53 -5.80
N PRO A 94 14.64 -3.11 -6.26
CA PRO A 94 15.09 -2.97 -7.65
C PRO A 94 14.22 -3.72 -8.66
N ASP A 95 13.45 -4.71 -8.22
CA ASP A 95 12.60 -5.56 -9.04
C ASP A 95 11.36 -6.02 -8.24
N GLN A 96 10.49 -6.80 -8.89
CA GLN A 96 9.24 -7.25 -8.30
C GLN A 96 9.42 -8.22 -7.15
N ASP A 97 10.37 -9.15 -7.25
CA ASP A 97 10.60 -10.13 -6.19
C ASP A 97 11.10 -9.40 -4.93
N ALA A 98 12.02 -8.45 -5.10
CA ALA A 98 12.49 -7.59 -4.02
C ALA A 98 11.36 -6.72 -3.42
N LEU A 99 10.39 -6.26 -4.22
CA LEU A 99 9.21 -5.56 -3.72
C LEU A 99 8.35 -6.48 -2.85
N VAL A 100 8.09 -7.70 -3.31
CA VAL A 100 7.28 -8.68 -2.57
C VAL A 100 7.94 -9.05 -1.26
N ASP A 101 9.25 -9.28 -1.25
CA ASP A 101 9.98 -9.58 -0.01
C ASP A 101 10.01 -8.38 0.94
N GLY A 102 10.19 -7.16 0.42
CA GLY A 102 10.09 -5.94 1.22
C GLY A 102 8.69 -5.75 1.84
N LEU A 103 7.63 -5.98 1.07
CA LEU A 103 6.26 -5.94 1.59
C LEU A 103 6.00 -7.02 2.65
N ARG A 104 6.50 -8.25 2.44
CA ARG A 104 6.41 -9.32 3.45
C ARG A 104 7.09 -8.90 4.74
N MET A 105 8.29 -8.31 4.66
CA MET A 105 9.01 -7.84 5.84
C MET A 105 8.22 -6.76 6.58
N VAL A 106 7.67 -5.78 5.86
CA VAL A 106 6.87 -4.70 6.48
C VAL A 106 5.58 -5.25 7.10
N PHE A 107 4.81 -6.08 6.39
CA PHE A 107 3.52 -6.59 6.89
C PHE A 107 3.67 -7.60 8.04
N ASN A 108 4.77 -8.36 8.08
CA ASN A 108 5.05 -9.31 9.18
C ASN A 108 5.95 -8.71 10.27
N SER A 109 6.26 -7.41 10.21
CA SER A 109 7.07 -6.78 11.24
C SER A 109 6.30 -6.70 12.56
N PRO A 110 6.98 -6.83 13.71
CA PRO A 110 6.35 -6.69 15.03
C PRO A 110 5.57 -5.37 15.18
N ARG A 111 6.12 -4.28 14.63
CA ARG A 111 5.48 -2.95 14.63
C ARG A 111 4.17 -2.94 13.86
N THR A 112 4.10 -3.55 12.67
CA THR A 112 2.84 -3.60 11.91
C THR A 112 1.78 -4.44 12.62
N THR A 113 2.17 -5.60 13.14
CA THR A 113 1.24 -6.45 13.90
C THR A 113 0.73 -5.76 15.16
N GLU A 114 1.60 -5.06 15.88
CA GLU A 114 1.22 -4.29 17.08
C GLU A 114 0.23 -3.17 16.74
N ILE A 115 0.47 -2.41 15.65
CA ILE A 115 -0.46 -1.38 15.18
C ILE A 115 -1.83 -1.99 14.88
N ILE A 116 -1.89 -3.09 14.11
CA ILE A 116 -3.17 -3.73 13.76
C ILE A 116 -3.88 -4.23 15.02
N THR A 117 -3.17 -4.88 15.93
CA THR A 117 -3.73 -5.37 17.20
C THR A 117 -4.27 -4.23 18.05
N ASN A 118 -3.54 -3.12 18.17
CA ASN A 118 -3.99 -1.94 18.92
C ASN A 118 -5.24 -1.32 18.29
N LEU A 119 -5.29 -1.23 16.94
CA LEU A 119 -6.46 -0.71 16.23
C LEU A 119 -7.70 -1.59 16.42
N MET A 120 -7.55 -2.91 16.43
CA MET A 120 -8.66 -3.83 16.73
C MET A 120 -9.17 -3.64 18.16
N GLN A 121 -8.28 -3.58 19.16
CA GLN A 121 -8.69 -3.35 20.55
C GLN A 121 -9.42 -2.02 20.74
N MET A 122 -8.96 -0.96 20.07
CA MET A 122 -9.62 0.34 20.12
C MET A 122 -11.03 0.30 19.52
N ALA A 123 -11.22 -0.46 18.43
CA ALA A 123 -12.53 -0.65 17.82
C ALA A 123 -13.49 -1.42 18.74
N GLU A 124 -12.99 -2.46 19.42
CA GLU A 124 -13.76 -3.23 20.41
C GLU A 124 -14.21 -2.36 21.59
N ASP A 125 -13.37 -1.43 22.06
CA ASP A 125 -13.70 -0.53 23.18
C ASP A 125 -14.83 0.45 22.78
N THR A 126 -14.84 0.92 21.53
CA THR A 126 -15.87 1.83 20.99
C THR A 126 -17.26 1.19 20.78
N GLU A 127 -17.36 -0.13 20.67
CA GLU A 127 -18.66 -0.84 20.61
C GLU A 127 -19.41 -0.84 21.97
N THR A 128 -18.80 -0.31 23.03
CA THR A 128 -19.43 -0.20 24.36
C THR A 128 -19.96 1.21 24.66
N PRO A 129 -21.16 1.58 24.16
CA PRO A 129 -21.98 2.54 24.88
C PRO A 129 -23.41 2.02 25.16
N ASP A 130 -23.81 2.25 26.41
CA ASP A 130 -25.14 2.17 27.04
C ASP A 130 -25.70 0.79 27.46
N ALA A 131 -25.49 0.52 28.76
CA ALA A 131 -26.34 -0.31 29.61
C ALA A 131 -27.60 0.46 30.04
#